data_AF-A0AA36NES0-F1
#
_entry.id   AF-A0AA36NES0-F1
#
_cell.length_a   1.000
_cell.length_b   1.000
_cell.length_c   1.000
_cell.angle_alpha   90.00
_cell.angle_beta   90.00
_cell.angle_gamma   90.00
#
_symmetry.space_group_name_H-M   'P 1'
#
loop_
_entity.id
_entity.type
_entity.pdbx_description
1 polymer ?
#
loop_
_entity_poly.entity_id
_entity_poly.type
_entity_poly.pdbx_seq_one_letter_code
_entity_poly.pdbx_strand_id
1 'polypeptide(L)'
;MARKNELSLGACVKYNIGSFFAVFCLGWIVISNPTVLGPCPVHDEPVKLAQGVSEALKSWKAQRKGPSEDEDEDDEEAEEAEEVVLENHVYQMSAARLQAQGAPGALDALHSAKEAGTPQWVFCAAQWQDCTCGGAVRWGNKETWAVMEPKKKGELLTVRCSVQVLEDLLPGDDGKHCECQVLPGSAFYRGLNPMWLPDAEAERLGAPLASSCELWAKAKGQGAWGAQQWRATEFFCGPWDQEPSGDREIDLDTMRKLMRARVDARFTEVYHKYFGRPGEKQGWADRAYVNYFAGPPDGKHAKMTEELIRSVHTFSSELIVVVNFGMTCSSQLTAKRFPRLVLLHAEPMDVELHRGFNFNKLRAFLFARVLTGVGLDSDQFVAPYVDRLFEMTEREITKSYPFPIMPVHFLDRGPKDLGVWWGRYCPDTACSLQTMRWGHAHPTWTFWALPFIGRWLRRNFRDETLPEIVGKVSAPALRVVEIPEDEDLLNVALWEEKATKQWCKFDITDPMEFQFLFEWRARSGNKCGGPGCANIYADRRFYKHGAAKLFYTAHHAVNPAETHKQVDRIEKKFKEKNWPASTVVYNQKLWAPEELRKAHPEAVCLV
;
A
#
# COMPACT_ATOMS: atom_id res chain seq x y z
N MET A 1 55.46 44.58 -25.16
CA MET A 1 54.45 43.76 -25.89
C MET A 1 54.50 42.34 -25.32
N ALA A 2 53.46 41.68 -24.84
CA ALA A 2 52.15 42.08 -24.35
C ALA A 2 51.69 41.01 -23.33
N ARG A 3 51.16 41.53 -22.22
CA ARG A 3 50.51 41.01 -21.00
C ARG A 3 50.06 39.52 -20.89
N LYS A 4 50.37 38.97 -19.70
CA LYS A 4 49.60 37.97 -18.95
C LYS A 4 48.10 38.31 -18.89
N ASN A 5 47.23 37.32 -19.06
CA ASN A 5 45.89 37.29 -18.49
C ASN A 5 45.64 35.88 -17.95
N GLU A 6 45.64 35.75 -16.62
CA GLU A 6 45.02 34.65 -15.91
C GLU A 6 43.51 34.90 -15.91
N LEU A 7 42.74 33.97 -16.47
CA LEU A 7 41.28 33.93 -16.38
C LEU A 7 40.94 32.67 -15.57
N SER A 8 40.69 32.85 -14.27
CA SER A 8 40.08 31.81 -13.44
C SER A 8 38.57 31.83 -13.66
N LEU A 9 38.05 30.87 -14.41
CA LEU A 9 36.63 30.55 -14.43
C LEU A 9 36.35 29.58 -13.28
N GLY A 10 35.83 30.11 -12.16
CA GLY A 10 35.25 29.30 -11.10
C GLY A 10 33.89 28.77 -11.53
N ALA A 11 33.85 27.56 -12.10
CA ALA A 11 32.61 26.84 -12.36
C ALA A 11 32.27 25.97 -11.13
N CYS A 12 31.26 26.38 -10.37
CA CYS A 12 30.60 25.52 -9.39
C CYS A 12 29.63 24.58 -10.14
N VAL A 13 30.06 23.34 -10.37
CA VAL A 13 29.18 22.26 -10.82
C VAL A 13 28.47 21.68 -9.59
N LYS A 14 27.15 21.87 -9.51
CA LYS A 14 26.28 21.12 -8.59
C LYS A 14 26.16 19.68 -9.12
N TYR A 15 26.73 18.72 -8.38
CA TYR A 15 26.44 17.30 -8.61
C TYR A 15 25.06 16.96 -8.03
N ASN A 16 24.19 16.46 -8.89
CA ASN A 16 22.91 15.88 -8.53
C ASN A 16 23.14 14.39 -8.26
N ILE A 17 22.83 13.92 -7.05
CA ILE A 17 23.01 12.52 -6.64
C ILE A 17 21.92 11.69 -7.29
N GLY A 18 22.31 10.91 -8.30
CA GLY A 18 21.44 9.96 -8.95
C GLY A 18 22.22 9.13 -9.97
N SER A 19 22.96 8.12 -9.49
CA SER A 19 23.32 6.89 -10.23
C SER A 19 24.29 6.05 -9.41
N PHE A 20 23.76 5.04 -8.72
CA PHE A 20 24.51 4.04 -7.97
C PHE A 20 24.96 2.92 -8.93
N PHE A 21 25.85 3.21 -9.89
CA PHE A 21 26.44 2.17 -10.76
C PHE A 21 27.75 2.67 -11.43
N ALA A 22 28.74 3.11 -10.65
CA ALA A 22 30.12 3.29 -11.13
C ALA A 22 31.11 3.54 -9.98
N VAL A 23 31.28 2.60 -9.05
CA VAL A 23 32.45 2.60 -8.14
C VAL A 23 33.00 1.19 -8.02
N PHE A 24 33.59 0.70 -9.11
CA PHE A 24 34.52 -0.43 -9.10
C PHE A 24 35.48 -0.31 -10.28
N CYS A 25 36.16 0.84 -10.40
CA CYS A 25 37.39 1.02 -11.18
C CYS A 25 37.95 2.41 -10.85
N LEU A 26 38.95 2.45 -9.97
CA LEU A 26 40.04 3.45 -9.82
C LEU A 26 40.42 3.54 -8.34
N GLY A 27 41.20 2.55 -7.92
CA GLY A 27 42.04 2.70 -6.75
C GLY A 27 43.25 3.58 -7.07
N TRP A 28 43.79 4.14 -6.00
CA TRP A 28 45.15 4.69 -5.86
C TRP A 28 45.42 6.00 -6.59
N ILE A 29 45.44 7.10 -5.82
CA ILE A 29 46.52 8.10 -5.73
C ILE A 29 46.07 9.24 -4.77
N VAL A 30 47.00 9.69 -3.93
CA VAL A 30 47.01 10.86 -3.01
C VAL A 30 46.52 10.66 -1.57
N ILE A 31 47.51 10.32 -0.73
CA ILE A 31 47.66 10.83 0.64
C ILE A 31 48.28 12.24 0.55
N SER A 32 47.82 13.19 1.37
CA SER A 32 48.54 14.32 2.03
C SER A 32 47.90 15.73 1.91
N ASN A 33 47.90 16.40 3.07
CA ASN A 33 47.57 17.81 3.41
C ASN A 33 46.13 18.24 3.72
N PRO A 34 45.80 18.50 5.00
CA PRO A 34 44.66 19.30 5.41
C PRO A 34 45.12 20.69 5.87
N THR A 35 44.83 21.76 5.12
CA THR A 35 44.67 23.12 5.68
C THR A 35 44.15 24.09 4.62
N VAL A 36 43.40 25.10 5.09
CA VAL A 36 42.91 26.32 4.43
C VAL A 36 41.51 26.22 3.79
N LEU A 37 40.49 26.50 4.60
CA LEU A 37 39.25 27.14 4.15
C LEU A 37 38.98 28.33 5.06
N GLY A 38 39.15 29.54 4.51
CA GLY A 38 38.68 30.79 5.11
C GLY A 38 37.24 31.10 4.68
N PRO A 39 36.52 31.97 5.42
CA PRO A 39 35.12 32.28 5.14
C PRO A 39 34.97 33.27 3.96
N CYS A 40 33.97 33.01 3.11
CA CYS A 40 33.53 33.96 2.07
C CYS A 40 32.64 35.07 2.67
N PRO A 41 32.68 36.30 2.12
CA PRO A 41 31.88 37.42 2.61
C PRO A 41 30.42 37.32 2.14
N VAL A 42 29.51 37.71 3.03
CA VAL A 42 28.09 37.90 2.78
C VAL A 42 27.89 39.30 2.18
N HIS A 43 27.21 39.40 1.04
CA HIS A 43 26.70 40.66 0.48
C HIS A 43 25.19 40.73 0.69
N ASP A 44 24.76 41.75 1.43
CA ASP A 44 23.37 42.16 1.59
C ASP A 44 22.91 43.07 0.44
N GLU A 45 21.72 42.77 -0.08
CA GLU A 45 20.65 43.64 -0.64
C GLU A 45 20.00 43.01 -1.89
N PRO A 46 18.65 42.86 -1.87
CA PRO A 46 17.84 43.75 -2.68
C PRO A 46 16.48 44.10 -2.03
N VAL A 47 16.32 45.33 -1.53
CA VAL A 47 15.00 45.87 -1.12
C VAL A 47 14.81 47.26 -1.68
N LYS A 48 14.73 47.44 -3.02
CA LYS A 48 14.25 48.69 -3.63
C LYS A 48 13.46 48.56 -4.95
N LEU A 49 13.06 47.35 -5.36
CA LEU A 49 12.24 47.18 -6.58
C LEU A 49 10.77 46.75 -6.32
N ALA A 50 10.43 46.32 -5.10
CA ALA A 50 9.11 45.76 -4.80
C ALA A 50 8.02 46.81 -4.44
N GLN A 51 8.40 48.04 -4.07
CA GLN A 51 7.42 49.07 -3.67
C GLN A 51 6.77 49.79 -4.86
N GLY A 52 7.43 49.88 -6.02
CA GLY A 52 6.89 50.59 -7.18
C GLY A 52 5.74 49.88 -7.91
N VAL A 53 5.66 48.55 -7.83
CA VAL A 53 4.66 47.75 -8.56
C VAL A 53 3.32 47.69 -7.80
N SER A 54 3.35 47.74 -6.47
CA SER A 54 2.15 47.70 -5.63
C SER A 54 1.29 48.97 -5.76
N GLU A 55 1.93 50.14 -5.91
CA GLU A 55 1.21 51.41 -6.05
C GLU A 55 0.59 51.59 -7.45
N ALA A 56 1.23 51.09 -8.50
CA ALA A 56 0.69 51.11 -9.86
C ALA A 56 -0.58 50.23 -10.00
N LEU A 57 -0.64 49.09 -9.30
CA LEU A 57 -1.79 48.18 -9.31
C LEU A 57 -3.01 48.73 -8.55
N LYS A 58 -2.80 49.55 -7.52
CA LYS A 58 -3.89 50.24 -6.80
C LYS A 58 -4.51 51.36 -7.64
N SER A 59 -3.69 52.09 -8.41
CA SER A 59 -4.17 53.13 -9.33
C SER A 59 -5.01 52.56 -10.48
N TRP A 60 -4.68 51.36 -10.97
CA TRP A 60 -5.39 50.73 -12.09
C TRP A 60 -6.77 50.19 -11.70
N LYS A 61 -6.93 49.67 -10.47
CA LYS A 61 -8.21 49.15 -9.97
C LYS A 61 -9.24 50.25 -9.65
N ALA A 62 -8.80 51.47 -9.36
CA ALA A 62 -9.69 52.59 -9.05
C ALA A 62 -10.41 53.18 -10.29
N GLN A 63 -9.94 52.90 -11.50
CA GLN A 63 -10.49 53.49 -12.74
C GLN A 63 -11.59 52.66 -13.42
N ARG A 64 -12.03 51.54 -12.83
CA ARG A 64 -12.96 50.60 -13.49
C ARG A 64 -14.37 50.48 -12.89
N LYS A 65 -14.77 51.40 -12.00
CA LYS A 65 -16.18 51.50 -11.56
C LYS A 65 -16.97 52.40 -12.51
N GLY A 66 -17.66 51.78 -13.47
CA GLY A 66 -18.76 52.38 -14.21
C GLY A 66 -20.06 52.38 -13.38
N PRO A 67 -21.07 53.18 -13.79
CA PRO A 67 -22.27 53.44 -13.00
C PRO A 67 -23.25 52.27 -13.02
N SER A 68 -24.01 52.18 -11.93
CA SER A 68 -25.10 51.24 -11.66
C SER A 68 -26.29 51.47 -12.60
N GLU A 69 -26.76 50.40 -13.22
CA GLU A 69 -28.09 50.28 -13.80
C GLU A 69 -28.94 49.45 -12.82
N ASP A 70 -29.99 50.07 -12.30
CA ASP A 70 -31.08 49.45 -11.55
C ASP A 70 -32.17 49.11 -12.58
N GLU A 71 -32.34 47.84 -12.98
CA GLU A 71 -33.54 47.36 -13.70
C GLU A 71 -33.86 45.90 -13.31
N ASP A 72 -35.08 45.73 -12.79
CA ASP A 72 -36.04 44.63 -12.94
C ASP A 72 -35.65 43.16 -12.61
N GLU A 73 -35.97 42.73 -11.38
CA GLU A 73 -35.82 41.36 -10.85
C GLU A 73 -36.99 40.38 -11.16
N ASP A 74 -37.96 40.73 -12.03
CA ASP A 74 -39.18 39.92 -12.21
C ASP A 74 -39.24 39.09 -13.52
N ASP A 75 -38.24 39.14 -14.41
CA ASP A 75 -38.22 38.39 -15.69
C ASP A 75 -37.19 37.23 -15.77
N GLU A 76 -36.27 37.08 -14.82
CA GLU A 76 -35.27 35.99 -14.85
C GLU A 76 -35.86 34.59 -14.56
N GLU A 77 -36.94 34.51 -13.76
CA GLU A 77 -37.56 33.21 -13.41
C GLU A 77 -38.29 32.54 -14.60
N ALA A 78 -38.75 33.32 -15.58
CA ALA A 78 -39.44 32.79 -16.76
C ALA A 78 -38.47 32.28 -17.83
N GLU A 79 -37.31 32.94 -18.01
CA GLU A 79 -36.27 32.49 -18.94
C GLU A 79 -35.56 31.23 -18.43
N GLU A 80 -35.28 31.11 -17.13
CA GLU A 80 -34.76 29.86 -16.55
C GLU A 80 -35.73 28.68 -16.73
N ALA A 81 -37.05 28.93 -16.62
CA ALA A 81 -38.05 27.88 -16.80
C ALA A 81 -38.14 27.38 -18.26
N GLU A 82 -38.01 28.25 -19.26
CA GLU A 82 -37.99 27.85 -20.66
C GLU A 82 -36.69 27.11 -21.04
N GLU A 83 -35.54 27.52 -20.51
CA GLU A 83 -34.25 26.86 -20.76
C GLU A 83 -34.25 25.42 -20.24
N VAL A 84 -34.79 25.19 -19.04
CA VAL A 84 -34.93 23.86 -18.43
C VAL A 84 -35.86 22.94 -19.24
N VAL A 85 -36.92 23.46 -19.87
CA VAL A 85 -37.81 22.67 -20.72
C VAL A 85 -37.13 22.28 -22.03
N LEU A 86 -36.36 23.19 -22.62
CA LEU A 86 -35.64 22.94 -23.87
C LEU A 86 -34.55 21.87 -23.71
N GLU A 87 -33.76 21.96 -22.64
CA GLU A 87 -32.73 20.97 -22.31
C GLU A 87 -33.32 19.57 -22.08
N ASN A 88 -34.45 19.50 -21.37
CA ASN A 88 -35.17 18.25 -21.15
C ASN A 88 -35.65 17.61 -22.46
N HIS A 89 -36.10 18.40 -23.43
CA HIS A 89 -36.57 17.90 -24.71
C HIS A 89 -35.43 17.39 -25.60
N VAL A 90 -34.33 18.14 -25.69
CA VAL A 90 -33.11 17.74 -26.42
C VAL A 90 -32.52 16.44 -25.85
N TYR A 91 -32.58 16.29 -24.53
CA TYR A 91 -32.17 15.07 -23.84
C TYR A 91 -33.00 13.86 -24.27
N GLN A 92 -34.34 13.97 -24.23
CA GLN A 92 -35.23 12.86 -24.60
C GLN A 92 -35.04 12.43 -26.05
N MET A 93 -34.85 13.39 -26.97
CA MET A 93 -34.56 13.10 -28.37
C MET A 93 -33.22 12.38 -28.56
N SER A 94 -32.19 12.78 -27.80
CA SER A 94 -30.87 12.15 -27.85
C SER A 94 -30.89 10.73 -27.27
N ALA A 95 -31.60 10.52 -26.16
CA ALA A 95 -31.77 9.19 -25.55
C ALA A 95 -32.51 8.23 -26.51
N ALA A 96 -33.64 8.66 -27.09
CA ALA A 96 -34.41 7.85 -28.03
C ALA A 96 -33.57 7.45 -29.27
N ARG A 97 -32.73 8.36 -29.77
CA ARG A 97 -31.85 8.12 -30.91
C ARG A 97 -30.75 7.11 -30.59
N LEU A 98 -30.14 7.21 -29.40
CA LEU A 98 -29.11 6.27 -28.95
C LEU A 98 -29.67 4.88 -28.66
N GLN A 99 -30.89 4.80 -28.12
CA GLN A 99 -31.61 3.55 -27.91
C GLN A 99 -31.93 2.85 -29.24
N ALA A 100 -32.37 3.61 -30.25
CA ALA A 100 -32.64 3.08 -31.59
C ALA A 100 -31.37 2.57 -32.31
N GLN A 101 -30.19 3.04 -31.91
CA GLN A 101 -28.90 2.63 -32.48
C GLN A 101 -28.29 1.40 -31.79
N GLY A 102 -28.95 0.82 -30.78
CA GLY A 102 -28.45 -0.38 -30.10
C GLY A 102 -27.11 -0.17 -29.40
N ALA A 103 -26.83 1.05 -28.92
CA ALA A 103 -25.60 1.41 -28.20
C ALA A 103 -25.87 1.48 -26.69
N PRO A 104 -25.93 0.33 -25.97
CA PRO A 104 -26.32 0.30 -24.56
C PRO A 104 -25.46 1.20 -23.66
N GLY A 105 -24.17 1.38 -23.97
CA GLY A 105 -23.29 2.27 -23.20
C GLY A 105 -23.48 3.77 -23.44
N ALA A 106 -24.14 4.18 -24.52
CA ALA A 106 -24.36 5.59 -24.83
C ALA A 106 -25.55 6.18 -24.04
N LEU A 107 -26.55 5.36 -23.73
CA LEU A 107 -27.68 5.78 -22.89
C LEU A 107 -27.22 6.02 -21.44
N ASP A 108 -26.42 5.11 -20.90
CA ASP A 108 -25.85 5.25 -19.54
C ASP A 108 -24.98 6.51 -19.43
N ALA A 109 -24.22 6.84 -20.48
CA ALA A 109 -23.41 8.05 -20.54
C ALA A 109 -24.27 9.33 -20.58
N LEU A 110 -25.40 9.31 -21.30
CA LEU A 110 -26.32 10.44 -21.38
C LEU A 110 -27.04 10.66 -20.04
N HIS A 111 -27.56 9.59 -19.42
CA HIS A 111 -28.17 9.64 -18.08
C HIS A 111 -27.18 10.13 -17.03
N SER A 112 -25.93 9.66 -17.09
CA SER A 112 -24.86 10.14 -16.20
C SER A 112 -24.54 11.62 -16.39
N ALA A 113 -24.72 12.18 -17.60
CA ALA A 113 -24.45 13.59 -17.88
C ALA A 113 -25.54 14.53 -17.33
N LYS A 114 -26.80 14.07 -17.30
CA LYS A 114 -27.93 14.86 -16.76
C LYS A 114 -27.98 14.83 -15.23
N GLU A 115 -27.50 13.75 -14.62
CA GLU A 115 -27.32 13.64 -13.17
C GLU A 115 -25.95 14.16 -12.70
N ALA A 116 -25.16 14.76 -13.59
CA ALA A 116 -23.85 15.29 -13.26
C ALA A 116 -24.02 16.48 -12.32
N GLY A 117 -23.99 16.20 -11.01
CA GLY A 117 -24.04 17.22 -9.96
C GLY A 117 -22.90 18.23 -10.11
N THR A 118 -22.95 19.29 -9.31
CA THR A 118 -21.89 20.31 -9.29
C THR A 118 -20.52 19.66 -9.01
N PRO A 119 -19.45 20.07 -9.73
CA PRO A 119 -18.12 19.56 -9.48
C PRO A 119 -17.71 19.74 -8.00
N GLN A 120 -17.13 18.71 -7.42
CA GLN A 120 -16.71 18.70 -6.03
C GLN A 120 -15.19 18.64 -5.94
N TRP A 121 -14.62 19.31 -4.95
CA TRP A 121 -13.21 19.16 -4.63
C TRP A 121 -13.06 18.09 -3.55
N VAL A 122 -12.30 17.05 -3.85
CA VAL A 122 -11.92 16.02 -2.88
C VAL A 122 -10.43 16.14 -2.60
N PHE A 123 -10.00 15.82 -1.38
CA PHE A 123 -8.57 15.61 -1.11
C PHE A 123 -7.99 14.72 -2.20
N CYS A 124 -6.71 14.86 -2.54
CA CYS A 124 -6.08 14.01 -3.55
C CYS A 124 -4.76 13.42 -3.06
N ALA A 125 -3.87 14.30 -2.59
CA ALA A 125 -2.55 13.89 -2.12
C ALA A 125 -1.99 14.96 -1.17
N ALA A 126 -1.28 14.52 -0.14
CA ALA A 126 -0.55 15.42 0.75
C ALA A 126 0.66 16.05 0.03
N GLN A 127 1.34 16.98 0.71
CA GLN A 127 2.61 17.49 0.21
C GLN A 127 3.60 16.34 -0.06
N TRP A 128 4.39 16.47 -1.13
CA TRP A 128 5.38 15.50 -1.62
C TRP A 128 4.81 14.22 -2.23
N GLN A 129 3.51 14.17 -2.50
CA GLN A 129 2.85 13.03 -3.15
C GLN A 129 2.36 13.39 -4.57
N ASP A 130 1.97 12.37 -5.34
CA ASP A 130 1.42 12.55 -6.68
C ASP A 130 -0.12 12.50 -6.61
N CYS A 131 -0.77 13.50 -7.18
CA CYS A 131 -2.22 13.56 -7.36
C CYS A 131 -2.59 13.28 -8.82
N THR A 132 -3.40 12.25 -9.09
CA THR A 132 -3.92 11.96 -10.44
C THR A 132 -5.43 12.19 -10.50
N CYS A 133 -5.87 13.23 -11.19
CA CYS A 133 -7.25 13.71 -11.22
C CYS A 133 -7.88 13.62 -12.61
N GLY A 134 -9.20 13.35 -12.67
CA GLY A 134 -9.98 13.40 -13.91
C GLY A 134 -10.45 14.79 -14.34
N GLY A 135 -10.29 15.79 -13.46
CA GLY A 135 -10.58 17.21 -13.69
C GLY A 135 -9.40 18.10 -13.31
N ALA A 136 -9.70 19.33 -12.90
CA ALA A 136 -8.70 20.26 -12.38
C ALA A 136 -8.10 19.77 -11.06
N VAL A 137 -6.85 20.15 -10.77
CA VAL A 137 -6.22 19.97 -9.47
C VAL A 137 -6.01 21.34 -8.84
N ARG A 138 -6.32 21.51 -7.56
CA ARG A 138 -5.94 22.72 -6.81
C ARG A 138 -4.88 22.39 -5.77
N TRP A 139 -3.89 23.27 -5.62
CA TRP A 139 -2.77 23.15 -4.69
C TRP A 139 -2.76 24.32 -3.71
N GLY A 140 -2.63 24.04 -2.42
CA GLY A 140 -2.65 25.06 -1.38
C GLY A 140 -3.33 24.55 -0.11
N ASN A 141 -4.03 25.44 0.59
CA ASN A 141 -4.84 25.08 1.75
C ASN A 141 -6.10 25.96 1.81
N LYS A 142 -6.91 25.82 2.88
CA LYS A 142 -8.20 26.49 3.10
C LYS A 142 -8.24 27.97 2.69
N GLU A 143 -7.14 28.71 2.80
CA GLU A 143 -7.08 30.15 2.55
C GLU A 143 -6.67 30.52 1.13
N THR A 144 -5.83 29.73 0.46
CA THR A 144 -5.24 30.07 -0.84
C THR A 144 -5.01 28.83 -1.69
N TRP A 145 -5.49 28.89 -2.94
CA TRP A 145 -5.43 27.78 -3.90
C TRP A 145 -4.89 28.24 -5.26
N ALA A 146 -3.95 27.49 -5.83
CA ALA A 146 -3.59 27.57 -7.25
C ALA A 146 -4.27 26.42 -8.01
N VAL A 147 -5.01 26.74 -9.06
CA VAL A 147 -5.74 25.75 -9.88
C VAL A 147 -4.94 25.42 -11.12
N MET A 148 -4.85 24.13 -11.42
CA MET A 148 -4.19 23.54 -12.57
C MET A 148 -5.22 22.78 -13.39
N GLU A 149 -5.35 23.13 -14.65
CA GLU A 149 -6.32 22.51 -15.56
C GLU A 149 -5.67 21.38 -16.38
N PRO A 150 -6.41 20.31 -16.70
CA PRO A 150 -5.94 19.30 -17.63
C PRO A 150 -5.69 19.92 -19.01
N LYS A 151 -4.64 19.45 -19.70
CA LYS A 151 -4.27 19.98 -21.03
C LYS A 151 -5.38 19.80 -22.07
N LYS A 152 -6.19 18.76 -21.92
CA LYS A 152 -7.38 18.50 -22.73
C LYS A 152 -8.50 17.95 -21.86
N LYS A 153 -9.74 18.29 -22.20
CA LYS A 153 -10.94 17.76 -21.55
C LYS A 153 -10.95 16.23 -21.62
N GLY A 154 -11.06 15.58 -20.47
CA GLY A 154 -11.11 14.12 -20.35
C GLY A 154 -9.75 13.42 -20.23
N GLU A 155 -8.62 14.12 -20.35
CA GLU A 155 -7.31 13.56 -19.99
C GLU A 155 -7.11 13.60 -18.46
N LEU A 156 -6.45 12.58 -17.91
CA LEU A 156 -6.06 12.59 -16.49
C LEU A 156 -4.93 13.61 -16.28
N LEU A 157 -5.09 14.49 -15.30
CA LEU A 157 -4.07 15.42 -14.84
C LEU A 157 -3.30 14.78 -13.68
N THR A 158 -1.99 14.55 -13.85
CA THR A 158 -1.11 14.12 -12.75
C THR A 158 -0.18 15.24 -12.33
N VAL A 159 -0.19 15.59 -11.05
CA VAL A 159 0.60 16.67 -10.46
C VAL A 159 1.38 16.16 -9.25
N ARG A 160 2.68 16.50 -9.18
CA ARG A 160 3.50 16.33 -7.98
C ARG A 160 3.16 17.47 -7.01
N CYS A 161 2.47 17.17 -5.92
CA CYS A 161 1.99 18.12 -4.91
C CYS A 161 3.13 18.62 -4.04
N SER A 162 3.99 19.47 -4.59
CA SER A 162 5.26 19.82 -3.97
C SER A 162 5.63 21.26 -4.29
N VAL A 163 6.14 21.97 -3.29
CA VAL A 163 6.71 23.33 -3.44
C VAL A 163 7.94 23.40 -4.36
N GLN A 164 8.51 22.25 -4.74
CA GLN A 164 9.59 22.20 -5.74
C GLN A 164 9.07 22.25 -7.19
N VAL A 165 7.83 21.81 -7.40
CA VAL A 165 7.20 21.70 -8.73
C VAL A 165 6.11 22.75 -8.91
N LEU A 166 5.43 23.11 -7.83
CA LEU A 166 4.35 24.09 -7.75
C LEU A 166 4.83 25.29 -6.95
N GLU A 167 4.26 26.46 -7.22
CA GLU A 167 4.55 27.67 -6.46
C GLU A 167 4.24 27.47 -4.97
N ASP A 168 5.16 27.92 -4.09
CA ASP A 168 4.92 27.91 -2.65
C ASP A 168 4.03 29.10 -2.27
N LEU A 169 2.72 28.90 -2.41
CA LEU A 169 1.72 29.91 -2.12
C LEU A 169 1.72 30.37 -0.65
N LEU A 170 2.23 29.51 0.25
CA LEU A 170 2.20 29.72 1.71
C LEU A 170 3.52 29.23 2.33
N PRO A 171 4.60 30.01 2.26
CA PRO A 171 5.91 29.61 2.78
C PRO A 171 5.87 29.29 4.28
N GLY A 172 6.41 28.11 4.64
CA GLY A 172 6.47 27.63 6.02
C GLY A 172 5.23 26.89 6.53
N ASP A 173 4.19 26.75 5.70
CA ASP A 173 3.00 25.96 6.02
C ASP A 173 3.11 24.53 5.46
N ASP A 174 3.15 23.53 6.33
CA ASP A 174 3.25 22.11 5.93
C ASP A 174 1.88 21.48 5.59
N GLY A 175 0.77 22.15 5.90
CA GLY A 175 -0.60 21.68 5.64
C GLY A 175 -1.06 21.87 4.19
N LYS A 176 -0.16 22.26 3.28
CA LYS A 176 -0.45 22.38 1.84
C LYS A 176 -0.68 21.00 1.23
N HIS A 177 -1.73 20.87 0.42
CA HIS A 177 -2.07 19.61 -0.24
C HIS A 177 -2.70 19.86 -1.61
N CYS A 178 -2.83 18.79 -2.39
CA CYS A 178 -3.63 18.81 -3.60
C CYS A 178 -5.04 18.32 -3.33
N GLU A 179 -6.00 18.95 -4.01
CA GLU A 179 -7.36 18.46 -4.15
C GLU A 179 -7.71 18.26 -5.62
N CYS A 180 -8.54 17.27 -5.91
CA CYS A 180 -9.00 16.91 -7.25
C CYS A 180 -10.44 17.35 -7.44
N GLN A 181 -10.71 18.05 -8.55
CA GLN A 181 -12.06 18.35 -8.99
C GLN A 181 -12.67 17.09 -9.62
N VAL A 182 -13.67 16.54 -8.97
CA VAL A 182 -14.41 15.37 -9.44
C VAL A 182 -15.82 15.77 -9.84
N LEU A 183 -16.26 15.31 -11.01
CA LEU A 183 -17.63 15.46 -11.47
C LEU A 183 -18.44 14.21 -11.05
N PRO A 184 -19.46 14.34 -10.18
CA PRO A 184 -20.34 13.23 -9.83
C PRO A 184 -20.88 12.52 -11.09
N GLY A 185 -20.93 11.19 -11.05
CA GLY A 185 -21.37 10.39 -12.20
C GLY A 185 -20.33 10.19 -13.32
N SER A 186 -19.18 10.87 -13.28
CA SER A 186 -18.10 10.61 -14.25
C SER A 186 -17.45 9.23 -14.08
N ALA A 187 -16.75 8.75 -15.11
CA ALA A 187 -16.01 7.48 -15.03
C ALA A 187 -14.92 7.52 -13.95
N PHE A 188 -14.26 8.67 -13.76
CA PHE A 188 -13.27 8.87 -12.71
C PHE A 188 -13.93 8.80 -11.31
N TYR A 189 -15.08 9.47 -11.14
CA TYR A 189 -15.83 9.47 -9.89
C TYR A 189 -16.27 8.06 -9.47
N ARG A 190 -16.71 7.22 -10.41
CA ARG A 190 -17.04 5.80 -10.14
C ARG A 190 -15.84 4.95 -9.71
N GLY A 191 -14.62 5.36 -10.05
CA GLY A 191 -13.38 4.71 -9.63
C GLY A 191 -12.77 5.30 -8.37
N LEU A 192 -13.39 6.34 -7.79
CA LEU A 192 -12.93 7.01 -6.58
C LEU A 192 -13.07 6.07 -5.38
N ASN A 193 -12.10 6.16 -4.48
CA ASN A 193 -12.15 5.54 -3.18
C ASN A 193 -13.35 6.12 -2.39
N PRO A 194 -14.38 5.32 -2.07
CA PRO A 194 -15.60 5.80 -1.41
C PRO A 194 -15.35 6.30 0.01
N MET A 195 -14.17 6.08 0.61
CA MET A 195 -13.80 6.71 1.88
C MET A 195 -13.52 8.21 1.77
N TRP A 196 -13.39 8.73 0.55
CA TRP A 196 -13.13 10.14 0.27
C TRP A 196 -14.42 10.89 -0.06
N LEU A 197 -15.55 10.19 0.00
CA LEU A 197 -16.89 10.73 -0.19
C LEU A 197 -17.61 10.83 1.17
N PRO A 198 -18.59 11.74 1.30
CA PRO A 198 -19.52 11.71 2.43
C PRO A 198 -20.20 10.35 2.55
N ASP A 199 -20.46 9.90 3.79
CA ASP A 199 -20.99 8.55 4.04
C ASP A 199 -22.30 8.26 3.31
N ALA A 200 -23.24 9.21 3.30
CA ALA A 200 -24.50 9.08 2.60
C ALA A 200 -24.33 8.92 1.07
N GLU A 201 -23.34 9.60 0.51
CA GLU A 201 -23.03 9.53 -0.92
C GLU A 201 -22.36 8.21 -1.29
N ALA A 202 -21.39 7.75 -0.48
CA ALA A 202 -20.79 6.44 -0.65
C ALA A 202 -21.84 5.31 -0.58
N GLU A 203 -22.80 5.41 0.35
CA GLU A 203 -23.91 4.46 0.46
C GLU A 203 -24.84 4.51 -0.75
N ARG A 204 -25.18 5.71 -1.24
CA ARG A 204 -25.98 5.89 -2.47
C ARG A 204 -25.32 5.24 -3.69
N LEU A 205 -23.99 5.28 -3.76
CA LEU A 205 -23.22 4.61 -4.81
C LEU A 205 -23.08 3.10 -4.62
N GLY A 206 -23.68 2.52 -3.58
CA GLY A 206 -23.62 1.08 -3.31
C GLY A 206 -22.27 0.62 -2.76
N ALA A 207 -21.53 1.50 -2.07
CA ALA A 207 -20.28 1.18 -1.38
C ALA A 207 -20.50 1.01 0.14
N PRO A 208 -21.05 -0.15 0.59
CA PRO A 208 -21.40 -0.35 2.00
C PRO A 208 -20.14 -0.38 2.88
N LEU A 209 -20.33 0.02 4.14
CA LEU A 209 -19.30 -0.07 5.17
C LEU A 209 -19.02 -1.56 5.49
N ALA A 210 -17.77 -1.98 5.32
CA ALA A 210 -17.33 -3.37 5.54
C ALA A 210 -16.67 -3.56 6.92
N SER A 211 -15.96 -2.52 7.37
CA SER A 211 -15.22 -2.49 8.63
C SER A 211 -15.41 -1.14 9.32
N SER A 212 -15.71 -1.18 10.61
CA SER A 212 -15.75 -0.04 11.51
C SER A 212 -15.75 -0.54 12.96
N CYS A 213 -15.53 0.37 13.89
CA CYS A 213 -15.62 0.08 15.32
C CYS A 213 -16.99 -0.48 15.73
N GLU A 214 -18.07 0.08 15.22
CA GLU A 214 -19.45 -0.33 15.50
C GLU A 214 -19.71 -1.75 14.95
N LEU A 215 -19.20 -2.05 13.75
CA LEU A 215 -19.33 -3.37 13.14
C LEU A 215 -18.57 -4.44 13.94
N TRP A 216 -17.34 -4.15 14.38
CA TRP A 216 -16.57 -5.11 15.19
C TRP A 216 -17.13 -5.27 16.61
N ALA A 217 -17.60 -4.19 17.24
CA ALA A 217 -18.26 -4.24 18.53
C ALA A 217 -19.50 -5.14 18.47
N LYS A 218 -20.34 -4.98 17.44
CA LYS A 218 -21.49 -5.84 17.18
C LYS A 218 -21.08 -7.30 16.91
N ALA A 219 -19.99 -7.50 16.18
CA ALA A 219 -19.48 -8.84 15.86
C ALA A 219 -18.82 -9.55 17.05
N LYS A 220 -18.50 -8.86 18.15
CA LYS A 220 -17.85 -9.44 19.35
C LYS A 220 -18.53 -10.72 19.85
N GLY A 221 -19.86 -10.79 19.78
CA GLY A 221 -20.66 -11.94 20.21
C GLY A 221 -20.78 -13.08 19.18
N GLN A 222 -20.26 -12.91 17.97
CA GLN A 222 -20.36 -13.89 16.87
C GLN A 222 -19.25 -14.97 16.98
N GLY A 223 -19.21 -15.68 18.10
CA GLY A 223 -18.23 -16.76 18.32
C GLY A 223 -16.79 -16.26 18.57
N ALA A 224 -15.83 -17.20 18.49
CA ALA A 224 -14.45 -16.94 18.87
C ALA A 224 -13.75 -15.93 17.95
N TRP A 225 -14.03 -15.95 16.65
CA TRP A 225 -13.44 -15.05 15.66
C TRP A 225 -13.90 -13.61 15.86
N GLY A 226 -15.21 -13.38 16.09
CA GLY A 226 -15.75 -12.07 16.41
C GLY A 226 -15.13 -11.48 17.69
N ALA A 227 -14.97 -12.31 18.71
CA ALA A 227 -14.31 -11.91 19.95
C ALA A 227 -12.82 -11.57 19.75
N GLN A 228 -12.07 -12.36 18.97
CA GLN A 228 -10.66 -12.05 18.68
C GLN A 228 -10.50 -10.79 17.81
N GLN A 229 -11.38 -10.58 16.83
CA GLN A 229 -11.39 -9.35 16.04
C GLN A 229 -11.65 -8.14 16.91
N TRP A 230 -12.66 -8.18 17.78
CA TRP A 230 -12.93 -7.09 18.71
C TRP A 230 -11.74 -6.82 19.61
N ARG A 231 -11.13 -7.86 20.19
CA ARG A 231 -9.90 -7.71 21.00
C ARG A 231 -8.75 -7.07 20.22
N ALA A 232 -8.65 -7.36 18.93
CA ALA A 232 -7.66 -6.76 18.06
C ALA A 232 -7.93 -5.28 17.78
N THR A 233 -9.19 -4.84 17.78
CA THR A 233 -9.57 -3.50 17.31
C THR A 233 -10.12 -2.56 18.38
N GLU A 234 -10.48 -3.04 19.56
CA GLU A 234 -11.18 -2.26 20.59
C GLU A 234 -10.41 -1.00 21.02
N PHE A 235 -9.08 -1.06 20.98
CA PHE A 235 -8.19 0.04 21.32
C PHE A 235 -8.24 1.22 20.36
N PHE A 236 -8.65 0.99 19.11
CA PHE A 236 -8.84 2.05 18.13
C PHE A 236 -10.25 2.64 18.20
N CYS A 237 -11.13 2.11 19.06
CA CYS A 237 -12.56 2.32 19.00
C CYS A 237 -13.16 3.04 20.21
N GLY A 238 -12.40 3.20 21.28
CA GLY A 238 -12.85 3.90 22.48
C GLY A 238 -11.69 4.42 23.32
N PRO A 239 -11.98 5.27 24.31
CA PRO A 239 -10.98 5.78 25.24
C PRO A 239 -10.27 4.63 25.95
N TRP A 240 -8.98 4.83 26.23
CA TRP A 240 -8.13 3.82 26.84
C TRP A 240 -7.25 4.44 27.92
N ASP A 241 -7.53 4.04 29.16
CA ASP A 241 -6.98 4.70 30.35
C ASP A 241 -5.79 3.94 30.97
N GLN A 242 -5.39 2.80 30.38
CA GLN A 242 -4.55 1.84 31.10
C GLN A 242 -3.05 1.87 30.74
N GLU A 243 -2.66 2.43 29.60
CA GLU A 243 -1.26 2.40 29.13
C GLU A 243 -0.75 3.80 28.78
N PRO A 244 0.43 4.19 29.29
CA PRO A 244 1.08 5.45 28.90
C PRO A 244 1.30 5.48 27.38
N SER A 245 0.74 6.49 26.73
CA SER A 245 1.07 6.82 25.35
C SER A 245 2.25 7.79 25.28
N GLY A 246 2.93 7.79 24.14
CA GLY A 246 4.01 8.73 23.86
C GLY A 246 3.51 10.07 23.31
N ASP A 247 4.42 11.03 23.17
CA ASP A 247 4.15 12.38 22.66
C ASP A 247 3.76 12.41 21.18
N ARG A 248 3.94 11.30 20.45
CA ARG A 248 3.53 11.13 19.06
C ARG A 248 2.32 10.21 18.89
N GLU A 249 1.45 10.08 19.90
CA GLU A 249 0.22 9.32 19.75
C GLU A 249 -0.67 9.91 18.64
N ILE A 250 -1.34 9.04 17.90
CA ILE A 250 -2.43 9.44 17.00
C ILE A 250 -3.66 9.65 17.88
N ASP A 251 -4.42 10.73 17.68
CA ASP A 251 -5.64 10.96 18.44
C ASP A 251 -6.70 9.87 18.15
N LEU A 252 -7.61 9.68 19.11
CA LEU A 252 -8.61 8.60 19.02
C LEU A 252 -9.55 8.76 17.81
N ASP A 253 -9.92 9.99 17.44
CA ASP A 253 -10.86 10.22 16.33
C ASP A 253 -10.18 9.87 14.99
N THR A 254 -8.92 10.25 14.83
CA THR A 254 -8.09 9.83 13.69
C THR A 254 -7.90 8.32 13.68
N MET A 255 -7.61 7.68 14.81
CA MET A 255 -7.52 6.21 14.88
C MET A 255 -8.83 5.53 14.46
N ARG A 256 -9.99 6.01 14.95
CA ARG A 256 -11.30 5.49 14.56
C ARG A 256 -11.55 5.64 13.07
N LYS A 257 -11.23 6.80 12.51
CA LYS A 257 -11.34 7.10 11.07
C LYS A 257 -10.47 6.16 10.23
N LEU A 258 -9.21 5.97 10.64
CA LEU A 258 -8.28 5.02 10.04
C LEU A 258 -8.74 3.57 10.19
N MET A 259 -9.68 3.24 11.07
CA MET A 259 -10.17 1.88 11.22
C MET A 259 -11.49 1.61 10.47
N ARG A 260 -11.77 2.42 9.44
CA ARG A 260 -12.92 2.25 8.55
C ARG A 260 -12.48 1.72 7.18
N ALA A 261 -13.31 0.86 6.60
CA ALA A 261 -13.18 0.46 5.20
C ALA A 261 -14.56 0.20 4.57
N ARG A 262 -14.69 0.56 3.29
CA ARG A 262 -15.90 0.36 2.47
C ARG A 262 -15.62 -0.62 1.34
N VAL A 263 -16.65 -1.35 0.92
CA VAL A 263 -16.57 -2.19 -0.29
C VAL A 263 -16.58 -1.30 -1.52
N ASP A 264 -15.76 -1.60 -2.52
CA ASP A 264 -15.90 -0.97 -3.84
C ASP A 264 -17.25 -1.37 -4.46
N ALA A 265 -18.02 -0.37 -4.91
CA ALA A 265 -19.37 -0.59 -5.45
C ALA A 265 -19.42 -1.66 -6.56
N ARG A 266 -18.36 -1.80 -7.36
CA ARG A 266 -18.28 -2.79 -8.45
C ARG A 266 -18.16 -4.24 -7.95
N PHE A 267 -17.86 -4.41 -6.66
CA PHE A 267 -17.62 -5.71 -6.01
C PHE A 267 -18.61 -6.01 -4.88
N THR A 268 -19.65 -5.20 -4.67
CA THR A 268 -20.66 -5.39 -3.63
C THR A 268 -21.34 -6.76 -3.72
N GLU A 269 -21.70 -7.23 -4.92
CA GLU A 269 -22.26 -8.57 -5.11
C GLU A 269 -21.28 -9.69 -4.75
N VAL A 270 -19.99 -9.52 -5.10
CA VAL A 270 -18.95 -10.48 -4.72
C VAL A 270 -18.77 -10.49 -3.20
N TYR A 271 -18.77 -9.33 -2.57
CA TYR A 271 -18.71 -9.21 -1.12
C TYR A 271 -19.90 -9.92 -0.45
N HIS A 272 -21.14 -9.68 -0.89
CA HIS A 272 -22.31 -10.37 -0.35
C HIS A 272 -22.28 -11.88 -0.57
N LYS A 273 -21.77 -12.35 -1.70
CA LYS A 273 -21.58 -13.78 -1.96
C LYS A 273 -20.69 -14.46 -0.91
N TYR A 274 -19.59 -13.83 -0.51
CA TYR A 274 -18.62 -14.44 0.42
C TYR A 274 -18.92 -14.13 1.90
N PHE A 275 -19.34 -12.89 2.19
CA PHE A 275 -19.54 -12.37 3.56
C PHE A 275 -21.00 -12.29 3.97
N GLY A 276 -21.96 -12.30 3.03
CA GLY A 276 -23.40 -12.22 3.32
C GLY A 276 -24.06 -13.55 3.66
N ARG A 277 -23.30 -14.66 3.71
CA ARG A 277 -23.82 -16.00 4.01
C ARG A 277 -24.51 -16.00 5.39
N PRO A 278 -25.76 -16.48 5.49
CA PRO A 278 -26.45 -16.56 6.78
C PRO A 278 -25.76 -17.60 7.68
N GLY A 279 -25.90 -17.41 8.99
CA GLY A 279 -25.38 -18.32 10.01
C GLY A 279 -24.30 -17.70 10.89
N GLU A 280 -23.60 -18.55 11.64
CA GLU A 280 -22.66 -18.12 12.68
C GLU A 280 -21.52 -17.25 12.12
N LYS A 281 -21.04 -17.58 10.92
CA LYS A 281 -19.93 -16.87 10.24
C LYS A 281 -20.41 -15.69 9.38
N GLN A 282 -21.60 -15.15 9.62
CA GLN A 282 -22.08 -13.99 8.88
C GLN A 282 -21.09 -12.83 8.99
N GLY A 283 -20.72 -12.25 7.84
CA GLY A 283 -19.71 -11.20 7.75
C GLY A 283 -18.27 -11.69 7.81
N TRP A 284 -18.01 -12.99 7.60
CA TRP A 284 -16.67 -13.58 7.58
C TRP A 284 -16.48 -14.52 6.39
N ALA A 285 -15.30 -14.45 5.78
CA ALA A 285 -14.84 -15.45 4.81
C ALA A 285 -13.94 -16.49 5.50
N ASP A 286 -13.97 -17.73 5.02
CA ASP A 286 -13.21 -18.82 5.64
C ASP A 286 -11.71 -18.67 5.38
N ARG A 287 -11.34 -18.44 4.11
CA ARG A 287 -9.95 -18.29 3.66
C ARG A 287 -9.86 -17.15 2.66
N ALA A 288 -8.80 -16.36 2.73
CA ALA A 288 -8.46 -15.46 1.63
C ALA A 288 -6.97 -15.11 1.61
N TYR A 289 -6.49 -14.81 0.42
CA TYR A 289 -5.30 -13.98 0.26
C TYR A 289 -5.66 -12.54 0.60
N VAL A 290 -4.76 -11.82 1.26
CA VAL A 290 -4.97 -10.41 1.61
C VAL A 290 -3.80 -9.59 1.11
N ASN A 291 -4.12 -8.55 0.36
CA ASN A 291 -3.16 -7.61 -0.19
C ASN A 291 -3.59 -6.17 0.11
N TYR A 292 -2.64 -5.25 -0.02
CA TYR A 292 -2.87 -3.82 0.07
C TYR A 292 -2.04 -3.09 -0.97
N PHE A 293 -2.53 -1.93 -1.40
CA PHE A 293 -1.78 -1.05 -2.28
C PHE A 293 -2.27 0.39 -2.17
N ALA A 294 -1.44 1.31 -2.64
CA ALA A 294 -1.84 2.66 -3.01
C ALA A 294 -1.06 3.06 -4.26
N GLY A 295 -1.67 3.90 -5.08
CA GLY A 295 -1.04 4.44 -6.27
C GLY A 295 -2.07 4.80 -7.32
N PRO A 296 -1.66 5.56 -8.36
CA PRO A 296 -2.56 5.89 -9.44
C PRO A 296 -2.99 4.63 -10.20
N PRO A 297 -4.17 4.63 -10.85
CA PRO A 297 -4.74 3.47 -11.55
C PRO A 297 -3.78 2.82 -12.56
N ASP A 298 -3.01 3.63 -13.28
CA ASP A 298 -2.02 3.19 -14.28
C ASP A 298 -0.58 3.11 -13.72
N GLY A 299 -0.43 3.34 -12.42
CA GLY A 299 0.83 3.33 -11.71
C GLY A 299 1.44 1.94 -11.61
N LYS A 300 2.74 1.91 -11.28
CA LYS A 300 3.50 0.67 -11.10
C LYS A 300 2.82 -0.25 -10.07
N HIS A 301 2.51 0.24 -8.87
CA HIS A 301 1.90 -0.56 -7.81
C HIS A 301 0.55 -1.14 -8.19
N ALA A 302 -0.35 -0.34 -8.78
CA ALA A 302 -1.65 -0.84 -9.23
C ALA A 302 -1.53 -1.96 -10.28
N LYS A 303 -0.59 -1.82 -11.24
CA LYS A 303 -0.32 -2.85 -12.25
C LYS A 303 0.30 -4.12 -11.65
N MET A 304 1.18 -3.99 -10.65
CA MET A 304 1.72 -5.14 -9.93
C MET A 304 0.59 -5.88 -9.18
N THR A 305 -0.27 -5.14 -8.48
CA THR A 305 -1.46 -5.69 -7.80
C THR A 305 -2.41 -6.39 -8.78
N GLU A 306 -2.62 -5.84 -9.98
CA GLU A 306 -3.46 -6.50 -11.00
C GLU A 306 -2.89 -7.86 -11.44
N GLU A 307 -1.57 -7.97 -11.63
CA GLU A 307 -0.92 -9.25 -11.94
C GLU A 307 -0.94 -10.22 -10.76
N LEU A 308 -0.83 -9.73 -9.51
CA LEU A 308 -1.06 -10.53 -8.32
C LEU A 308 -2.47 -11.13 -8.33
N ILE A 309 -3.50 -10.29 -8.47
CA ILE A 309 -4.91 -10.71 -8.52
C ILE A 309 -5.13 -11.74 -9.63
N ARG A 310 -4.54 -11.50 -10.81
CA ARG A 310 -4.59 -12.42 -11.95
C ARG A 310 -4.00 -13.77 -11.57
N SER A 311 -2.79 -13.80 -11.02
CA SER A 311 -2.14 -15.05 -10.61
C SER A 311 -2.96 -15.83 -9.59
N VAL A 312 -3.60 -15.17 -8.63
CA VAL A 312 -4.51 -15.84 -7.67
C VAL A 312 -5.71 -16.43 -8.37
N HIS A 313 -6.34 -15.71 -9.29
CA HIS A 313 -7.46 -16.24 -10.06
C HIS A 313 -7.08 -17.41 -10.98
N THR A 314 -5.82 -17.45 -11.42
CA THR A 314 -5.29 -18.54 -12.25
C THR A 314 -4.97 -19.79 -11.44
N PHE A 315 -4.37 -19.66 -10.25
CA PHE A 315 -3.78 -20.79 -9.53
C PHE A 315 -4.47 -21.18 -8.22
N SER A 316 -5.47 -20.41 -7.79
CA SER A 316 -6.22 -20.65 -6.57
C SER A 316 -7.72 -20.62 -6.79
N SER A 317 -8.44 -21.41 -5.99
CA SER A 317 -9.90 -21.36 -5.91
C SER A 317 -10.41 -20.41 -4.81
N GLU A 318 -9.51 -19.89 -3.98
CA GLU A 318 -9.81 -19.08 -2.80
C GLU A 318 -10.05 -17.61 -3.15
N LEU A 319 -10.61 -16.87 -2.18
CA LEU A 319 -10.87 -15.44 -2.26
C LEU A 319 -9.55 -14.64 -2.23
N ILE A 320 -9.52 -13.49 -2.89
CA ILE A 320 -8.54 -12.43 -2.62
C ILE A 320 -9.26 -11.17 -2.14
N VAL A 321 -8.86 -10.66 -0.97
CA VAL A 321 -9.26 -9.36 -0.45
C VAL A 321 -8.13 -8.38 -0.69
N VAL A 322 -8.40 -7.31 -1.42
CA VAL A 322 -7.43 -6.25 -1.67
C VAL A 322 -7.92 -4.96 -1.03
N VAL A 323 -7.07 -4.29 -0.26
CA VAL A 323 -7.39 -2.99 0.33
C VAL A 323 -6.64 -1.88 -0.41
N ASN A 324 -7.40 -1.04 -1.11
CA ASN A 324 -6.88 0.16 -1.73
C ASN A 324 -6.85 1.31 -0.73
N PHE A 325 -5.67 1.89 -0.53
CA PHE A 325 -5.44 3.10 0.25
C PHE A 325 -5.22 4.34 -0.63
N GLY A 326 -5.16 4.16 -1.96
CA GLY A 326 -5.08 5.25 -2.93
C GLY A 326 -6.44 5.91 -3.21
N MET A 327 -6.40 7.06 -3.88
CA MET A 327 -7.61 7.83 -4.23
C MET A 327 -8.48 7.13 -5.29
N THR A 328 -7.87 6.43 -6.25
CA THR A 328 -8.60 5.70 -7.31
C THR A 328 -7.95 4.35 -7.56
N CYS A 329 -8.62 3.51 -8.33
CA CYS A 329 -8.10 2.20 -8.72
C CYS A 329 -8.37 1.93 -10.21
N SER A 330 -7.68 0.94 -10.77
CA SER A 330 -7.81 0.56 -12.17
C SER A 330 -9.25 0.21 -12.53
N SER A 331 -9.72 0.76 -13.66
CA SER A 331 -11.03 0.42 -14.25
C SER A 331 -11.08 -1.03 -14.74
N GLN A 332 -9.91 -1.66 -14.89
CA GLN A 332 -9.77 -3.06 -15.29
C GLN A 332 -10.11 -4.04 -14.16
N LEU A 333 -10.10 -3.58 -12.90
CA LEU A 333 -10.55 -4.37 -11.76
C LEU A 333 -12.07 -4.40 -11.77
N THR A 334 -12.63 -5.47 -12.35
CA THR A 334 -14.08 -5.69 -12.41
C THR A 334 -14.43 -7.07 -11.87
N ALA A 335 -15.60 -7.21 -11.24
CA ALA A 335 -16.11 -8.51 -10.77
C ALA A 335 -16.27 -9.53 -11.91
N LYS A 336 -16.55 -9.07 -13.14
CA LYS A 336 -16.62 -9.93 -14.32
C LYS A 336 -15.27 -10.57 -14.66
N ARG A 337 -14.19 -9.80 -14.59
CA ARG A 337 -12.82 -10.29 -14.86
C ARG A 337 -12.28 -11.09 -13.65
N PHE A 338 -12.58 -10.64 -12.44
CA PHE A 338 -12.06 -11.19 -11.19
C PHE A 338 -13.22 -11.54 -10.23
N PRO A 339 -13.93 -12.66 -10.46
CA PRO A 339 -15.14 -13.02 -9.71
C PRO A 339 -14.90 -13.48 -8.27
N ARG A 340 -13.62 -13.57 -7.84
CA ARG A 340 -13.19 -13.89 -6.47
C ARG A 340 -12.38 -12.76 -5.84
N LEU A 341 -12.42 -11.56 -6.42
CA LEU A 341 -11.84 -10.36 -5.82
C LEU A 341 -12.89 -9.66 -4.98
N VAL A 342 -12.56 -9.38 -3.72
CA VAL A 342 -13.23 -8.36 -2.91
C VAL A 342 -12.28 -7.18 -2.80
N LEU A 343 -12.67 -6.06 -3.39
CA LEU A 343 -11.93 -4.81 -3.29
C LEU A 343 -12.54 -3.97 -2.17
N LEU A 344 -11.74 -3.69 -1.15
CA LEU A 344 -12.05 -2.75 -0.09
C LEU A 344 -11.27 -1.46 -0.31
N HIS A 345 -11.80 -0.38 0.22
CA HIS A 345 -11.15 0.92 0.25
C HIS A 345 -11.07 1.42 1.68
N ALA A 346 -9.90 1.94 2.04
CA ALA A 346 -9.65 2.55 3.34
C ALA A 346 -8.95 3.89 3.13
N GLU A 347 -9.02 4.78 4.13
CA GLU A 347 -8.24 6.01 4.10
C GLU A 347 -6.75 5.71 4.29
N PRO A 348 -5.84 6.33 3.53
CA PRO A 348 -4.41 6.21 3.81
C PRO A 348 -4.09 6.81 5.18
N MET A 349 -2.97 6.39 5.77
CA MET A 349 -2.40 7.15 6.88
C MET A 349 -1.85 8.46 6.33
N ASP A 350 -2.15 9.56 7.01
CA ASP A 350 -1.60 10.86 6.66
C ASP A 350 -0.07 10.86 6.88
N VAL A 351 0.65 11.54 6.00
CA VAL A 351 2.10 11.75 6.12
C VAL A 351 2.45 12.53 7.39
N GLU A 352 1.54 13.40 7.84
CA GLU A 352 1.66 14.17 9.09
C GLU A 352 1.69 13.27 10.34
N LEU A 353 1.13 12.06 10.26
CA LEU A 353 1.19 11.09 11.37
C LEU A 353 2.60 10.51 11.54
N HIS A 354 3.52 10.76 10.61
CA HIS A 354 4.89 10.25 10.62
C HIS A 354 4.93 8.73 10.85
N ARG A 355 4.01 8.00 10.21
CA ARG A 355 3.95 6.53 10.20
C ARG A 355 4.28 6.02 8.80
N GLY A 356 5.07 4.94 8.72
CA GLY A 356 5.39 4.31 7.45
C GLY A 356 4.14 3.78 6.75
N PHE A 357 4.03 3.97 5.43
CA PHE A 357 2.89 3.49 4.64
C PHE A 357 2.63 1.99 4.84
N ASN A 358 3.69 1.21 5.09
CA ASN A 358 3.61 -0.24 5.20
C ASN A 358 2.80 -0.72 6.42
N PHE A 359 2.52 0.11 7.45
CA PHE A 359 1.58 -0.28 8.51
C PHE A 359 0.13 -0.42 8.02
N ASN A 360 -0.19 0.07 6.81
CA ASN A 360 -1.44 -0.24 6.14
C ASN A 360 -1.61 -1.74 5.86
N LYS A 361 -0.51 -2.51 5.79
CA LYS A 361 -0.56 -3.98 5.71
C LYS A 361 -1.27 -4.57 6.93
N LEU A 362 -0.93 -4.13 8.13
CA LEU A 362 -1.55 -4.60 9.38
C LEU A 362 -3.02 -4.19 9.46
N ARG A 363 -3.34 -2.96 9.01
CA ARG A 363 -4.74 -2.52 8.88
C ARG A 363 -5.52 -3.40 7.91
N ALA A 364 -4.95 -3.74 6.75
CA ALA A 364 -5.58 -4.60 5.76
C ALA A 364 -5.90 -6.00 6.32
N PHE A 365 -5.02 -6.57 7.15
CA PHE A 365 -5.28 -7.84 7.83
C PHE A 365 -6.48 -7.75 8.78
N LEU A 366 -6.62 -6.64 9.50
CA LEU A 366 -7.76 -6.39 10.40
C LEU A 366 -9.07 -6.11 9.64
N PHE A 367 -9.01 -5.46 8.47
CA PHE A 367 -10.18 -5.19 7.63
C PHE A 367 -10.71 -6.41 6.89
N ALA A 368 -9.85 -7.38 6.59
CA ALA A 368 -10.19 -8.49 5.71
C ALA A 368 -11.31 -9.39 6.26
N ARG A 369 -11.49 -9.48 7.58
CA ARG A 369 -12.50 -10.32 8.25
C ARG A 369 -12.49 -11.76 7.72
N VAL A 370 -11.31 -12.35 7.68
CA VAL A 370 -11.07 -13.73 7.24
C VAL A 370 -10.67 -14.61 8.42
N LEU A 371 -11.13 -15.87 8.44
CA LEU A 371 -10.76 -16.80 9.51
C LEU A 371 -9.33 -17.29 9.37
N THR A 372 -8.86 -17.48 8.14
CA THR A 372 -7.49 -17.82 7.78
C THR A 372 -7.02 -16.91 6.65
N GLY A 373 -5.90 -16.21 6.85
CA GLY A 373 -5.33 -15.27 5.90
C GLY A 373 -3.91 -15.61 5.48
N VAL A 374 -3.59 -15.33 4.21
CA VAL A 374 -2.23 -15.33 3.66
C VAL A 374 -1.93 -13.93 3.14
N GLY A 375 -0.98 -13.25 3.76
CA GLY A 375 -0.59 -11.88 3.39
C GLY A 375 0.32 -11.91 2.16
N LEU A 376 -0.03 -11.12 1.14
CA LEU A 376 0.75 -10.97 -0.08
C LEU A 376 1.00 -9.50 -0.40
N ASP A 377 2.24 -9.16 -0.75
CA ASP A 377 2.64 -7.84 -1.22
C ASP A 377 2.33 -7.65 -2.71
N SER A 378 2.21 -6.40 -3.12
CA SER A 378 1.75 -6.07 -4.48
C SER A 378 2.74 -6.50 -5.56
N ASP A 379 4.02 -6.57 -5.26
CA ASP A 379 5.08 -7.10 -6.13
C ASP A 379 5.27 -8.62 -5.97
N GLN A 380 4.21 -9.35 -5.62
CA GLN A 380 4.18 -10.81 -5.64
C GLN A 380 3.30 -11.36 -6.76
N PHE A 381 3.54 -12.62 -7.11
CA PHE A 381 2.55 -13.47 -7.77
C PHE A 381 2.53 -14.84 -7.10
N VAL A 382 1.41 -15.56 -7.24
CA VAL A 382 1.26 -16.93 -6.74
C VAL A 382 1.42 -17.96 -7.86
N ALA A 383 1.66 -19.22 -7.50
CA ALA A 383 1.85 -20.35 -8.39
C ALA A 383 1.01 -21.56 -7.94
N PRO A 384 0.91 -22.65 -8.73
CA PRO A 384 0.16 -23.84 -8.35
C PRO A 384 0.51 -24.37 -6.95
N TYR A 385 -0.51 -24.91 -6.27
CA TYR A 385 -0.45 -25.45 -4.89
C TYR A 385 -0.31 -24.42 -3.77
N VAL A 386 -0.38 -23.12 -4.07
CA VAL A 386 -0.36 -22.05 -3.07
C VAL A 386 -1.42 -22.20 -1.97
N ASP A 387 -2.59 -22.80 -2.29
CA ASP A 387 -3.69 -23.01 -1.34
C ASP A 387 -3.31 -23.91 -0.15
N ARG A 388 -2.23 -24.71 -0.25
CA ARG A 388 -1.67 -25.46 0.88
C ARG A 388 -1.25 -24.57 2.03
N LEU A 389 -0.93 -23.29 1.77
CA LEU A 389 -0.63 -22.32 2.82
C LEU A 389 -1.78 -22.18 3.81
N PHE A 390 -3.05 -22.26 3.38
CA PHE A 390 -4.20 -22.18 4.29
C PHE A 390 -4.26 -23.38 5.22
N GLU A 391 -4.12 -24.60 4.69
CA GLU A 391 -4.17 -25.84 5.48
C GLU A 391 -3.05 -25.88 6.52
N MET A 392 -1.84 -25.46 6.12
CA MET A 392 -0.71 -25.34 7.05
C MET A 392 -0.98 -24.28 8.12
N THR A 393 -1.51 -23.13 7.73
CA THR A 393 -1.81 -22.02 8.64
C THR A 393 -2.83 -22.42 9.70
N GLU A 394 -3.90 -23.10 9.30
CA GLU A 394 -4.94 -23.61 10.20
C GLU A 394 -4.41 -24.65 11.18
N ARG A 395 -3.50 -25.51 10.74
CA ARG A 395 -2.86 -26.51 11.59
C ARG A 395 -1.96 -25.88 12.65
N GLU A 396 -1.19 -24.86 12.27
CA GLU A 396 -0.08 -24.37 13.09
C GLU A 396 -0.46 -23.21 14.01
N ILE A 397 -1.44 -22.37 13.60
CA ILE A 397 -1.85 -21.16 14.30
C ILE A 397 -3.20 -21.40 14.96
N THR A 398 -3.15 -21.67 16.25
CA THR A 398 -4.28 -22.09 17.05
C THR A 398 -4.41 -21.20 18.27
N LYS A 399 -5.39 -21.46 19.13
CA LYS A 399 -5.52 -20.77 20.42
C LYS A 399 -4.25 -20.89 21.29
N SER A 400 -3.52 -22.01 21.23
CA SER A 400 -2.29 -22.23 22.00
C SER A 400 -1.04 -21.63 21.35
N TYR A 401 -1.12 -21.29 20.06
CA TYR A 401 -0.07 -20.58 19.34
C TYR A 401 -0.70 -19.42 18.54
N PRO A 402 -1.09 -18.32 19.22
CA PRO A 402 -1.89 -17.24 18.63
C PRO A 402 -1.01 -16.18 17.94
N PHE A 403 0.02 -16.60 17.20
CA PHE A 403 0.96 -15.71 16.53
C PHE A 403 0.89 -15.90 15.02
N PRO A 404 1.01 -14.84 14.22
CA PRO A 404 1.24 -14.99 12.79
C PRO A 404 2.57 -15.73 12.58
N ILE A 405 2.67 -16.49 11.50
CA ILE A 405 3.91 -17.17 11.13
C ILE A 405 4.42 -16.55 9.84
N MET A 406 5.65 -16.04 9.88
CA MET A 406 6.32 -15.42 8.72
C MET A 406 7.20 -16.44 8.00
N PRO A 407 7.38 -16.33 6.68
CA PRO A 407 8.42 -17.06 5.98
C PRO A 407 9.79 -16.54 6.36
N VAL A 408 10.75 -17.45 6.41
CA VAL A 408 12.17 -17.15 6.52
C VAL A 408 12.58 -16.07 5.51
N HIS A 409 13.30 -15.04 5.95
CA HIS A 409 13.85 -14.05 5.01
C HIS A 409 15.02 -14.65 4.18
N PHE A 410 15.32 -14.11 3.01
CA PHE A 410 16.45 -14.61 2.19
C PHE A 410 17.78 -13.98 2.57
N LEU A 411 17.79 -12.69 2.93
CA LEU A 411 18.95 -11.99 3.47
C LEU A 411 19.30 -12.47 4.88
N ASP A 412 20.59 -12.43 5.18
CA ASP A 412 21.10 -12.45 6.54
C ASP A 412 21.12 -11.00 7.01
N ARG A 413 20.20 -10.63 7.89
CA ARG A 413 20.25 -9.29 8.50
C ARG A 413 21.21 -9.37 9.69
N GLY A 414 22.26 -8.56 9.68
CA GLY A 414 23.23 -8.49 10.75
C GLY A 414 23.28 -7.10 11.40
N PRO A 415 24.11 -6.91 12.44
CA PRO A 415 24.26 -5.61 13.12
C PRO A 415 24.62 -4.42 12.23
N LYS A 416 25.09 -4.66 11.00
CA LYS A 416 25.46 -3.62 10.03
C LYS A 416 24.28 -3.12 9.20
N ASP A 417 23.18 -3.86 9.15
CA ASP A 417 22.11 -3.68 8.17
C ASP A 417 20.88 -2.95 8.75
N LEU A 418 20.94 -2.43 9.99
CA LEU A 418 19.73 -2.37 10.82
C LEU A 418 19.51 -1.11 11.65
N GLY A 419 18.21 -0.79 11.78
CA GLY A 419 17.68 0.35 12.52
C GLY A 419 17.80 0.22 14.04
N VAL A 420 17.31 1.25 14.74
CA VAL A 420 17.46 1.48 16.19
C VAL A 420 17.08 0.29 17.08
N TRP A 421 16.22 -0.60 16.60
CA TRP A 421 15.73 -1.77 17.32
C TRP A 421 16.69 -2.97 17.34
N TRP A 422 17.67 -3.08 16.43
CA TRP A 422 18.51 -4.29 16.38
C TRP A 422 19.43 -4.45 17.59
N GLY A 423 20.02 -3.36 18.07
CA GLY A 423 20.87 -3.38 19.27
C GLY A 423 20.13 -3.95 20.49
N ARG A 424 18.80 -3.83 20.52
CA ARG A 424 17.96 -4.41 21.57
C ARG A 424 17.86 -5.93 21.49
N TYR A 425 17.80 -6.53 20.30
CA TYR A 425 17.61 -7.99 20.15
C TYR A 425 18.88 -8.76 19.78
N CYS A 426 19.95 -8.06 19.41
CA CYS A 426 21.29 -8.60 19.26
C CYS A 426 22.33 -7.88 20.13
N PRO A 427 22.15 -7.81 21.47
CA PRO A 427 23.12 -7.19 22.37
C PRO A 427 24.38 -8.04 22.60
N ASP A 428 24.36 -9.33 22.22
CA ASP A 428 25.49 -10.24 22.26
C ASP A 428 25.76 -10.86 20.88
N THR A 429 26.88 -11.57 20.74
CA THR A 429 27.26 -12.21 19.46
C THR A 429 26.35 -13.37 19.06
N ALA A 430 25.51 -13.87 19.97
CA ALA A 430 24.56 -14.95 19.71
C ALA A 430 23.16 -14.43 19.33
N CYS A 431 22.94 -13.11 19.43
CA CYS A 431 21.65 -12.44 19.48
C CYS A 431 20.61 -13.23 20.29
N SER A 432 20.92 -13.54 21.55
CA SER A 432 20.16 -14.49 22.38
C SER A 432 18.71 -14.11 22.65
N LEU A 433 18.31 -12.86 22.36
CA LEU A 433 16.96 -12.35 22.56
C LEU A 433 16.03 -12.60 21.37
N GLN A 434 16.57 -13.02 20.22
CA GLN A 434 15.78 -13.45 19.06
C GLN A 434 15.33 -14.90 19.24
N THR A 435 14.04 -15.14 19.26
CA THR A 435 13.46 -16.50 19.43
C THR A 435 13.29 -17.27 18.12
N MET A 436 13.40 -16.58 16.99
CA MET A 436 13.34 -17.11 15.64
C MET A 436 14.18 -16.25 14.69
N ARG A 437 14.48 -16.75 13.49
CA ARG A 437 15.20 -15.97 12.47
C ARG A 437 14.35 -14.79 11.99
N TRP A 438 14.99 -13.74 11.49
CA TRP A 438 14.35 -12.70 10.70
C TRP A 438 13.44 -13.30 9.61
N GLY A 439 12.16 -12.95 9.66
CA GLY A 439 11.15 -13.32 8.68
C GLY A 439 10.82 -12.17 7.74
N HIS A 440 10.36 -12.53 6.56
CA HIS A 440 9.79 -11.58 5.60
C HIS A 440 8.36 -11.24 5.98
N ALA A 441 7.93 -9.99 5.81
CA ALA A 441 6.59 -9.50 6.17
C ALA A 441 5.44 -10.01 5.27
N HIS A 442 5.43 -11.30 4.96
CA HIS A 442 4.35 -12.03 4.28
C HIS A 442 3.72 -13.05 5.23
N PRO A 443 3.16 -12.62 6.38
CA PRO A 443 2.67 -13.54 7.38
C PRO A 443 1.47 -14.34 6.87
N THR A 444 1.32 -15.55 7.40
CA THR A 444 0.03 -16.23 7.44
C THR A 444 -0.55 -16.17 8.85
N TRP A 445 -1.87 -16.17 8.96
CA TRP A 445 -2.56 -16.09 10.25
C TRP A 445 -3.89 -16.83 10.24
N THR A 446 -4.35 -17.25 11.42
CA THR A 446 -5.78 -17.47 11.67
C THR A 446 -6.31 -16.34 12.53
N PHE A 447 -7.63 -16.27 12.73
CA PHE A 447 -8.27 -15.27 13.59
C PHE A 447 -7.69 -15.24 15.02
N TRP A 448 -7.07 -16.34 15.48
CA TRP A 448 -6.39 -16.40 16.78
C TRP A 448 -5.23 -15.42 16.91
N ALA A 449 -4.59 -15.06 15.80
CA ALA A 449 -3.45 -14.13 15.75
C ALA A 449 -3.85 -12.66 15.50
N LEU A 450 -5.13 -12.36 15.25
CA LEU A 450 -5.58 -10.98 15.08
C LEU A 450 -5.29 -10.09 16.31
N PRO A 451 -5.48 -10.54 17.57
CA PRO A 451 -5.13 -9.73 18.73
C PRO A 451 -3.66 -9.35 18.78
N PHE A 452 -2.75 -10.23 18.33
CA PHE A 452 -1.33 -9.91 18.21
C PHE A 452 -1.13 -8.76 17.21
N ILE A 453 -1.70 -8.89 16.00
CA ILE A 453 -1.59 -7.86 14.94
C ILE A 453 -2.14 -6.51 15.44
N GLY A 454 -3.33 -6.53 16.03
CA GLY A 454 -3.99 -5.32 16.56
C GLY A 454 -3.21 -4.66 17.69
N ARG A 455 -2.67 -5.44 18.64
CA ARG A 455 -1.87 -4.92 19.77
C ARG A 455 -0.61 -4.21 19.30
N TRP A 456 0.09 -4.76 18.30
CA TRP A 456 1.35 -4.18 17.81
C TRP A 456 1.13 -2.98 16.90
N LEU A 457 0.07 -2.98 16.08
CA LEU A 457 -0.37 -1.78 15.38
C LEU A 457 -0.74 -0.66 16.37
N ARG A 458 -1.50 -1.00 17.42
CA ARG A 458 -1.88 -0.05 18.48
C ARG A 458 -0.64 0.54 19.16
N ARG A 459 0.32 -0.30 19.55
CA ARG A 459 1.58 0.15 20.14
C ARG A 459 2.29 1.19 19.28
N ASN A 460 2.31 0.99 17.96
CA ASN A 460 2.87 1.96 17.03
C ASN A 460 2.02 3.25 16.96
N PHE A 461 0.69 3.14 16.90
CA PHE A 461 -0.22 4.30 16.82
C PHE A 461 -0.21 5.15 18.08
N ARG A 462 -0.13 4.53 19.26
CA ARG A 462 -0.05 5.20 20.57
C ARG A 462 1.37 5.59 20.97
N ASP A 463 2.36 5.28 20.13
CA ASP A 463 3.77 5.56 20.43
C ASP A 463 4.19 4.99 21.80
N GLU A 464 3.76 3.74 22.05
CA GLU A 464 4.10 3.03 23.28
C GLU A 464 5.59 2.71 23.32
N THR A 465 6.15 2.65 24.54
CA THR A 465 7.55 2.30 24.76
C THR A 465 7.64 0.89 25.36
N LEU A 466 8.42 0.02 24.70
CA LEU A 466 8.82 -1.25 25.29
C LEU A 466 9.83 -0.98 26.42
N PRO A 467 9.62 -1.56 27.62
CA PRO A 467 10.51 -1.31 28.74
C PRO A 467 11.91 -1.87 28.49
N GLU A 468 12.90 -1.35 29.22
CA GLU A 468 14.25 -1.91 29.24
C GLU A 468 14.23 -3.41 29.62
N ILE A 469 15.06 -4.21 28.97
CA ILE A 469 15.30 -5.60 29.38
C ILE A 469 16.46 -5.58 30.38
N VAL A 470 16.21 -6.05 31.59
CA VAL A 470 17.22 -6.14 32.66
C VAL A 470 17.46 -7.60 33.03
N GLY A 471 18.72 -8.03 33.15
CA GLY A 471 19.06 -9.38 33.56
C GLY A 471 20.43 -9.84 33.06
N LYS A 472 20.53 -11.10 32.63
CA LYS A 472 21.76 -11.66 32.04
C LYS A 472 22.20 -10.94 30.77
N VAL A 473 21.21 -10.34 30.09
CA VAL A 473 21.38 -9.50 28.91
C VAL A 473 20.60 -8.22 29.20
N SER A 474 21.25 -7.07 28.98
CA SER A 474 20.60 -5.76 29.10
C SER A 474 20.35 -5.19 27.70
N ALA A 475 19.19 -4.57 27.52
CA ALA A 475 18.83 -3.91 26.28
C ALA A 475 17.96 -2.68 26.54
N PRO A 476 18.21 -1.54 25.87
CA PRO A 476 17.55 -0.27 26.16
C PRO A 476 16.05 -0.35 25.85
N ALA A 477 15.26 0.51 26.50
CA ALA A 477 13.87 0.74 26.12
C ALA A 477 13.76 1.12 24.63
N LEU A 478 12.64 0.78 24.00
CA LEU A 478 12.42 1.01 22.57
C LEU A 478 11.03 1.60 22.34
N ARG A 479 10.98 2.80 21.76
CA ARG A 479 9.72 3.38 21.30
C ARG A 479 9.25 2.62 20.06
N VAL A 480 8.02 2.14 20.07
CA VAL A 480 7.50 1.32 18.96
C VAL A 480 7.32 2.16 17.69
N VAL A 481 7.16 3.48 17.82
CA VAL A 481 7.09 4.40 16.68
C VAL A 481 8.41 4.55 15.93
N GLU A 482 9.54 4.23 16.56
CA GLU A 482 10.87 4.33 15.93
C GLU A 482 11.20 3.11 15.07
N ILE A 483 10.32 2.11 15.06
CA ILE A 483 10.40 0.97 14.15
C ILE A 483 9.77 1.41 12.82
N PRO A 484 10.56 1.56 11.74
CA PRO A 484 10.12 2.30 10.56
C PRO A 484 9.17 1.51 9.64
N GLU A 485 9.28 0.18 9.66
CA GLU A 485 8.64 -0.72 8.69
C GLU A 485 7.82 -1.81 9.39
N ASP A 486 6.82 -2.32 8.66
CA ASP A 486 5.96 -3.42 9.10
C ASP A 486 6.74 -4.74 9.30
N GLU A 487 7.71 -5.03 8.42
CA GLU A 487 8.63 -6.18 8.58
C GLU A 487 9.39 -6.11 9.88
N ASP A 488 9.93 -4.93 10.17
CA ASP A 488 10.71 -4.72 11.39
C ASP A 488 9.82 -4.89 12.62
N LEU A 489 8.62 -4.29 12.58
CA LEU A 489 7.65 -4.37 13.68
C LEU A 489 7.21 -5.80 13.95
N LEU A 490 6.88 -6.58 12.92
CA LEU A 490 6.44 -7.96 13.09
C LEU A 490 7.53 -8.86 13.68
N ASN A 491 8.79 -8.69 13.26
CA ASN A 491 9.90 -9.45 13.82
C ASN A 491 10.16 -9.10 15.30
N VAL A 492 10.26 -7.80 15.61
CA VAL A 492 10.37 -7.31 16.99
C VAL A 492 9.23 -7.87 17.85
N ALA A 493 8.01 -7.78 17.33
CA ALA A 493 6.80 -8.23 18.02
C ALA A 493 6.83 -9.72 18.35
N LEU A 494 7.24 -10.56 17.39
CA LEU A 494 7.33 -12.00 17.57
C LEU A 494 8.42 -12.38 18.58
N TRP A 495 9.56 -11.68 18.61
CA TRP A 495 10.61 -11.92 19.60
C TRP A 495 10.23 -11.46 21.02
N GLU A 496 9.50 -10.35 21.12
CA GLU A 496 8.95 -9.86 22.39
C GLU A 496 7.91 -10.83 22.96
N GLU A 497 7.01 -11.36 22.13
CA GLU A 497 6.01 -12.35 22.54
C GLU A 497 6.53 -13.81 22.54
N LYS A 498 7.85 -14.00 22.36
CA LYS A 498 8.54 -15.30 22.41
C LYS A 498 7.97 -16.35 21.45
N ALA A 499 7.49 -15.92 20.29
CA ALA A 499 7.06 -16.81 19.22
C ALA A 499 8.26 -17.61 18.67
N THR A 500 8.04 -18.85 18.22
CA THR A 500 9.12 -19.81 17.89
C THR A 500 8.96 -20.49 16.54
N LYS A 501 7.76 -20.49 15.94
CA LYS A 501 7.48 -21.10 14.65
C LYS A 501 7.80 -20.13 13.51
N GLN A 502 8.30 -20.69 12.41
CA GLN A 502 8.59 -19.98 11.17
C GLN A 502 8.37 -20.89 9.96
N TRP A 503 7.83 -20.35 8.86
CA TRP A 503 7.70 -21.11 7.62
C TRP A 503 9.05 -21.20 6.91
N CYS A 504 9.30 -22.31 6.22
CA CYS A 504 10.32 -22.32 5.19
C CYS A 504 9.96 -21.28 4.10
N LYS A 505 10.92 -20.91 3.25
CA LYS A 505 10.73 -19.81 2.30
C LYS A 505 9.74 -20.18 1.21
N PHE A 506 8.48 -19.77 1.34
CA PHE A 506 7.46 -20.01 0.31
C PHE A 506 7.30 -18.88 -0.71
N ASP A 507 7.95 -17.75 -0.45
CA ASP A 507 7.92 -16.52 -1.24
C ASP A 507 9.29 -16.28 -1.87
N ILE A 508 9.59 -17.06 -2.91
CA ILE A 508 10.88 -17.09 -3.58
C ILE A 508 11.30 -15.67 -4.01
N THR A 509 12.58 -15.34 -3.88
CA THR A 509 13.09 -13.98 -3.96
C THR A 509 12.93 -13.26 -5.28
N ASP A 510 13.11 -14.00 -6.36
CA ASP A 510 13.13 -13.47 -7.72
C ASP A 510 12.20 -14.33 -8.58
N PRO A 511 11.28 -13.72 -9.36
CA PRO A 511 10.46 -14.43 -10.34
C PRO A 511 11.25 -15.40 -11.23
N MET A 512 12.49 -15.04 -11.57
CA MET A 512 13.38 -15.83 -12.42
C MET A 512 13.77 -17.17 -11.77
N GLU A 513 13.66 -17.31 -10.45
CA GLU A 513 13.96 -18.59 -9.80
C GLU A 513 12.99 -19.70 -10.23
N PHE A 514 11.77 -19.36 -10.65
CA PHE A 514 10.84 -20.33 -11.24
C PHE A 514 11.39 -20.97 -12.53
N GLN A 515 12.31 -20.30 -13.23
CA GLN A 515 12.95 -20.89 -14.41
C GLN A 515 13.75 -22.13 -14.07
N PHE A 516 14.42 -22.16 -12.92
CA PHE A 516 15.14 -23.33 -12.44
C PHE A 516 14.19 -24.49 -12.14
N LEU A 517 12.98 -24.20 -11.64
CA LEU A 517 11.94 -25.20 -11.45
C LEU A 517 11.46 -25.77 -12.80
N PHE A 518 11.38 -24.96 -13.86
CA PHE A 518 10.97 -25.42 -15.20
C PHE A 518 12.03 -26.21 -15.94
N GLU A 519 13.31 -25.96 -15.66
CA GLU A 519 14.45 -26.67 -16.24
C GLU A 519 14.72 -28.00 -15.54
N TRP A 520 14.01 -28.27 -14.44
CA TRP A 520 14.08 -29.53 -13.73
C TRP A 520 13.72 -30.71 -14.66
N ARG A 521 14.62 -31.69 -14.74
CA ARG A 521 14.44 -32.90 -15.54
C ARG A 521 14.30 -34.10 -14.61
N ALA A 522 13.16 -34.78 -14.63
CA ALA A 522 12.97 -36.00 -13.83
C ALA A 522 14.10 -37.05 -14.02
N ARG A 523 14.73 -37.09 -15.21
CA ARG A 523 15.83 -38.00 -15.54
C ARG A 523 17.16 -37.72 -14.80
N SER A 524 17.33 -36.57 -14.14
CA SER A 524 18.53 -36.26 -13.33
C SER A 524 18.42 -36.69 -11.86
N GLY A 525 17.49 -37.59 -11.52
CA GLY A 525 17.33 -38.11 -10.15
C GLY A 525 16.78 -37.06 -9.18
N ASN A 526 15.80 -36.28 -9.63
CA ASN A 526 15.17 -35.17 -8.90
C ASN A 526 16.10 -33.99 -8.56
N LYS A 527 17.28 -33.89 -9.18
CA LYS A 527 18.22 -32.78 -8.95
C LYS A 527 17.89 -31.56 -9.82
N CYS A 528 17.79 -30.40 -9.20
CA CYS A 528 17.77 -29.11 -9.90
C CYS A 528 19.19 -28.53 -10.02
N GLY A 529 19.53 -27.93 -11.16
CA GLY A 529 20.78 -27.20 -11.38
C GLY A 529 20.58 -25.69 -11.27
N GLY A 530 21.46 -24.99 -10.56
CA GLY A 530 21.50 -23.52 -10.50
C GLY A 530 21.42 -22.92 -9.08
N PRO A 531 21.79 -21.64 -8.93
CA PRO A 531 21.83 -20.96 -7.63
C PRO A 531 20.45 -20.82 -6.97
N GLY A 532 19.36 -20.72 -7.76
CA GLY A 532 17.99 -20.66 -7.24
C GLY A 532 17.53 -21.95 -6.55
N CYS A 533 18.20 -23.08 -6.81
CA CYS A 533 17.87 -24.38 -6.22
C CYS A 533 18.73 -24.77 -5.00
N ALA A 534 19.53 -23.84 -4.50
CA ALA A 534 20.23 -24.01 -3.23
C ALA A 534 19.32 -23.67 -2.03
N ASN A 535 19.64 -24.22 -0.85
CA ASN A 535 18.97 -23.83 0.39
C ASN A 535 19.29 -22.36 0.70
N ILE A 536 18.46 -21.75 1.53
CA ILE A 536 18.79 -20.46 2.12
C ILE A 536 19.73 -20.71 3.27
N TYR A 537 21.01 -20.44 3.06
CA TYR A 537 22.09 -20.63 4.04
C TYR A 537 22.43 -19.37 4.84
N ALA A 538 21.76 -18.25 4.56
CA ALA A 538 21.83 -17.02 5.35
C ALA A 538 21.37 -17.33 6.79
N ASP A 539 22.16 -16.90 7.78
CA ASP A 539 22.02 -17.22 9.21
C ASP A 539 21.99 -18.72 9.59
N ARG A 540 23.19 -19.31 9.70
CA ARG A 540 23.38 -20.70 10.17
C ARG A 540 23.04 -20.92 11.64
N ARG A 541 22.79 -19.87 12.43
CA ARG A 541 22.41 -20.00 13.85
C ARG A 541 21.07 -20.70 13.98
N PHE A 542 20.08 -20.28 13.19
CA PHE A 542 18.74 -20.87 13.20
C PHE A 542 18.60 -22.04 12.23
N TYR A 543 19.28 -21.98 11.08
CA TYR A 543 19.19 -23.03 10.05
C TYR A 543 20.58 -23.53 9.65
N LYS A 544 21.19 -24.37 10.50
CA LYS A 544 22.54 -24.92 10.28
C LYS A 544 22.72 -25.61 8.92
N HIS A 545 21.65 -26.24 8.42
CA HIS A 545 21.60 -26.93 7.13
C HIS A 545 20.86 -26.13 6.04
N GLY A 546 20.52 -24.87 6.32
CA GLY A 546 19.73 -23.99 5.48
C GLY A 546 18.22 -24.23 5.59
N ALA A 547 17.42 -23.31 5.07
CA ALA A 547 15.97 -23.42 4.98
C ALA A 547 15.55 -23.89 3.58
N ALA A 548 14.50 -24.73 3.53
CA ALA A 548 13.89 -25.17 2.27
C ALA A 548 13.20 -24.01 1.55
N LYS A 549 13.08 -24.14 0.23
CA LYS A 549 12.33 -23.23 -0.64
C LYS A 549 11.06 -23.90 -1.14
N LEU A 550 9.92 -23.24 -1.03
CA LEU A 550 8.63 -23.70 -1.51
C LEU A 550 8.20 -22.75 -2.63
N PHE A 551 8.06 -23.25 -3.84
CA PHE A 551 7.73 -22.43 -5.01
C PHE A 551 6.22 -22.17 -5.08
N TYR A 552 5.67 -21.49 -4.06
CA TYR A 552 4.25 -21.12 -3.98
C TYR A 552 4.00 -19.68 -4.38
N THR A 553 4.90 -18.76 -4.03
CA THR A 553 4.85 -17.38 -4.49
C THR A 553 6.25 -16.92 -4.91
N ALA A 554 6.33 -15.91 -5.75
CA ALA A 554 7.56 -15.13 -5.95
C ALA A 554 7.33 -13.71 -5.44
N HIS A 555 8.35 -13.14 -4.84
CA HIS A 555 8.45 -11.74 -4.47
C HIS A 555 9.32 -10.97 -5.47
N HIS A 556 9.43 -9.65 -5.30
CA HIS A 556 10.20 -8.76 -6.17
C HIS A 556 9.78 -8.81 -7.65
N ALA A 557 8.52 -9.12 -7.92
CA ALA A 557 7.88 -9.09 -9.23
C ALA A 557 7.54 -7.64 -9.64
N VAL A 558 8.55 -6.77 -9.57
CA VAL A 558 8.39 -5.32 -9.66
C VAL A 558 8.09 -4.80 -11.09
N ASN A 559 8.16 -5.67 -12.09
CA ASN A 559 7.85 -5.35 -13.49
C ASN A 559 6.59 -6.12 -13.93
N PRO A 560 5.42 -5.45 -13.98
CA PRO A 560 4.15 -6.10 -14.33
C PRO A 560 4.19 -6.86 -15.67
N ALA A 561 4.86 -6.32 -16.69
CA ALA A 561 4.92 -6.96 -18.00
C ALA A 561 5.76 -8.26 -17.97
N GLU A 562 6.78 -8.32 -17.11
CA GLU A 562 7.55 -9.55 -16.90
C GLU A 562 6.78 -10.53 -16.02
N THR A 563 6.16 -10.06 -14.94
CA THR A 563 5.27 -10.86 -14.09
C THR A 563 4.18 -11.54 -14.92
N HIS A 564 3.57 -10.81 -15.85
CA HIS A 564 2.59 -11.35 -16.80
C HIS A 564 3.13 -12.56 -17.57
N LYS A 565 4.31 -12.43 -18.19
CA LYS A 565 4.94 -13.52 -18.95
C LYS A 565 5.28 -14.72 -18.06
N GLN A 566 5.73 -14.49 -16.83
CA GLN A 566 6.03 -15.57 -15.90
C GLN A 566 4.76 -16.33 -15.49
N VAL A 567 3.69 -15.62 -15.15
CA VAL A 567 2.37 -16.23 -14.84
C VAL A 567 1.84 -17.03 -16.02
N ASP A 568 1.91 -16.50 -17.25
CA ASP A 568 1.50 -17.22 -18.46
C ASP A 568 2.32 -18.50 -18.68
N ARG A 569 3.63 -18.43 -18.43
CA ARG A 569 4.54 -19.58 -18.56
C ARG A 569 4.21 -20.65 -17.52
N ILE A 570 3.96 -20.27 -16.28
CA ILE A 570 3.55 -21.17 -15.19
C ILE A 570 2.22 -21.84 -15.54
N GLU A 571 1.23 -21.07 -15.97
CA GLU A 571 -0.09 -21.57 -16.36
C GLU A 571 0.00 -22.56 -17.51
N LYS A 572 0.77 -22.22 -18.55
CA LYS A 572 1.01 -23.11 -19.69
C LYS A 572 1.62 -24.44 -19.23
N LYS A 573 2.69 -24.40 -18.43
CA LYS A 573 3.34 -25.61 -17.91
C LYS A 573 2.41 -26.47 -17.05
N PHE A 574 1.59 -25.83 -16.23
CA PHE A 574 0.60 -26.50 -15.39
C PHE A 574 -0.48 -27.20 -16.23
N LYS A 575 -1.06 -26.51 -17.22
CA LYS A 575 -2.06 -27.07 -18.14
C LYS A 575 -1.51 -28.20 -19.00
N GLU A 576 -0.25 -28.10 -19.43
CA GLU A 576 0.45 -29.13 -20.20
C GLU A 576 0.89 -30.35 -19.36
N LYS A 577 0.55 -30.39 -18.05
CA LYS A 577 1.02 -31.41 -17.10
C LYS A 577 2.54 -31.56 -17.05
N ASN A 578 3.24 -30.46 -17.35
CA ASN A 578 4.69 -30.34 -17.31
C ASN A 578 5.15 -29.55 -16.07
N TRP A 579 4.31 -29.56 -15.04
CA TRP A 579 4.60 -29.00 -13.72
C TRP A 579 5.17 -30.09 -12.80
N PRO A 580 6.22 -29.83 -12.02
CA PRO A 580 6.76 -30.84 -11.11
C PRO A 580 5.73 -31.30 -10.08
N ALA A 581 5.77 -32.58 -9.71
CA ALA A 581 4.85 -33.16 -8.73
C ALA A 581 5.01 -32.59 -7.31
N SER A 582 6.16 -31.98 -7.03
CA SER A 582 6.39 -31.18 -5.83
C SER A 582 7.09 -29.87 -6.16
N THR A 583 6.84 -28.85 -5.35
CA THR A 583 7.44 -27.52 -5.41
C THR A 583 8.33 -27.23 -4.21
N VAL A 584 8.65 -28.22 -3.38
CA VAL A 584 9.56 -28.06 -2.23
C VAL A 584 10.98 -28.46 -2.63
N VAL A 585 11.89 -27.50 -2.65
CA VAL A 585 13.32 -27.70 -2.94
C VAL A 585 14.12 -27.63 -1.64
N TYR A 586 14.88 -28.69 -1.38
CA TYR A 586 15.87 -28.74 -0.30
C TYR A 586 17.03 -29.65 -0.70
N ASN A 587 18.26 -29.22 -0.44
CA ASN A 587 19.50 -29.88 -0.87
C ASN A 587 19.51 -30.19 -2.38
N GLN A 588 19.09 -29.21 -3.19
CA GLN A 588 18.98 -29.31 -4.65
C GLN A 588 18.05 -30.43 -5.15
N LYS A 589 17.21 -30.99 -4.28
CA LYS A 589 16.26 -32.07 -4.58
C LYS A 589 14.83 -31.59 -4.35
N LEU A 590 13.90 -32.08 -5.17
CA LEU A 590 12.47 -31.96 -4.94
C LEU A 590 11.96 -33.00 -3.94
N TRP A 591 11.13 -32.57 -3.00
CA TRP A 591 10.60 -33.40 -1.93
C TRP A 591 9.11 -33.25 -1.79
N ALA A 592 8.35 -34.32 -1.54
CA ALA A 592 7.07 -34.13 -0.88
C ALA A 592 7.28 -33.58 0.55
N PRO A 593 6.38 -32.73 1.09
CA PRO A 593 6.55 -32.17 2.44
C PRO A 593 6.80 -33.23 3.52
N GLU A 594 6.07 -34.35 3.48
CA GLU A 594 6.19 -35.46 4.43
C GLU A 594 7.50 -36.23 4.27
N GLU A 595 7.95 -36.40 3.02
CA GLU A 595 9.24 -37.04 2.72
C GLU A 595 10.41 -36.18 3.22
N LEU A 596 10.33 -34.85 3.04
CA LEU A 596 11.33 -33.93 3.55
C LEU A 596 11.43 -34.02 5.07
N ARG A 597 10.31 -33.94 5.80
CA ARG A 597 10.31 -34.05 7.27
C ARG A 597 10.90 -35.37 7.76
N LYS A 598 10.59 -36.47 7.06
CA LYS A 598 11.11 -37.81 7.44
C LYS A 598 12.61 -37.94 7.16
N ALA A 599 13.08 -37.42 6.03
CA ALA A 599 14.48 -37.53 5.63
C ALA A 599 15.40 -36.51 6.31
N HIS A 600 14.84 -35.36 6.68
CA HIS A 600 15.52 -34.22 7.26
C HIS A 600 14.78 -33.71 8.51
N PRO A 601 14.70 -34.51 9.59
CA PRO A 601 14.05 -34.10 10.83
C PRO A 601 14.74 -32.89 11.49
N GLU A 602 15.96 -32.55 11.09
CA GLU A 602 16.70 -31.36 11.49
C GLU A 602 16.23 -30.06 10.80
N ALA A 603 15.40 -30.15 9.75
CA ALA A 603 14.82 -28.98 9.11
C ALA A 603 13.80 -28.31 10.04
N VAL A 604 14.23 -27.25 10.72
CA VAL A 604 13.45 -26.59 11.80
C VAL A 604 12.23 -25.81 11.27
N CYS A 605 12.30 -25.31 10.04
CA CYS A 605 11.20 -24.52 9.47
C CYS A 605 10.04 -25.41 9.01
N LEU A 606 8.84 -24.85 9.03
CA LEU A 606 7.61 -25.57 8.70
C LEU A 606 7.42 -25.66 7.17
N VAL A 607 7.04 -26.85 6.68
CA VAL A 607 6.81 -27.17 5.25
C VAL A 607 5.45 -27.77 4.95
#